data_AF-A0A7X9GWF7-F1
#
_entry.id   AF-A0A7X9GWF7-F1
#
_cell.length_a   1.000
_cell.length_b   1.000
_cell.length_c   1.000
_cell.angle_alpha   90.00
_cell.angle_beta   90.00
_cell.angle_gamma   90.00
#
_symmetry.space_group_name_H-M   'P 1'
#
loop_
_entity.id
_entity.type
_entity.pdbx_description
1 polymer ?
#
loop_
_entity_poly.entity_id
_entity_poly.type
_entity_poly.pdbx_seq_one_letter_code
_entity_poly.pdbx_strand_id
1 'polypeptide(L)'
;MLRKRSLSILLVLTIILGSFQLGFAVDLDNLTEYNMNLKLDTENHILYGEQMVEIINSYNSDLKEIVFHLYPDAYLSYETKPAIGGFYFMDGEEPKLEEEQKGYIEIEAVHIDNNESKYTKENQILKVPLEKPLKNGEKINVKVAFKLKIPTGSDRFHHMNE
;
A
#
# COMPACT_ATOMS: atom_id res chain seq x y z
N MET A 1 -4.17 64.28 -1.00
CA MET A 1 -5.32 63.33 -1.02
C MET A 1 -5.11 62.15 -1.96
N LEU A 2 -4.64 62.36 -3.20
CA LEU A 2 -4.44 61.31 -4.22
C LEU A 2 -3.47 60.18 -3.80
N ARG A 3 -2.34 60.51 -3.16
CA ARG A 3 -1.31 59.53 -2.71
C ARG A 3 -1.76 58.58 -1.60
N LYS A 4 -2.72 59.01 -0.75
CA LYS A 4 -3.33 58.16 0.29
C LYS A 4 -4.38 57.20 -0.32
N ARG A 5 -5.17 57.68 -1.29
CA ARG A 5 -6.12 56.84 -2.05
C ARG A 5 -5.41 55.75 -2.86
N SER A 6 -4.29 56.06 -3.52
CA SER A 6 -3.52 55.07 -4.27
C SER A 6 -2.91 53.97 -3.37
N LEU A 7 -2.47 54.33 -2.17
CA LEU A 7 -1.93 53.38 -1.20
C LEU A 7 -3.01 52.44 -0.64
N SER A 8 -4.21 52.97 -0.37
CA SER A 8 -5.36 52.15 0.05
C SER A 8 -5.83 51.19 -1.06
N ILE A 9 -5.84 51.63 -2.32
CA ILE A 9 -6.18 50.78 -3.47
C ILE A 9 -5.16 49.64 -3.63
N LEU A 10 -3.86 49.95 -3.50
CA LEU A 10 -2.80 48.95 -3.60
C LEU A 10 -2.92 47.89 -2.49
N LEU A 11 -3.24 48.31 -1.26
CA LEU A 11 -3.44 47.41 -0.11
C LEU A 11 -4.64 46.47 -0.33
N VAL A 12 -5.74 46.98 -0.88
CA VAL A 12 -6.92 46.17 -1.19
C VAL A 12 -6.61 45.17 -2.31
N LEU A 13 -5.85 45.58 -3.32
CA LEU A 13 -5.38 44.70 -4.39
C LEU A 13 -4.50 43.57 -3.85
N THR A 14 -3.53 43.84 -2.98
CA THR A 14 -2.70 42.77 -2.38
C THR A 14 -3.50 41.81 -1.51
N ILE A 15 -4.53 42.27 -0.80
CA ILE A 15 -5.41 41.38 -0.03
C ILE A 15 -6.23 40.48 -0.97
N ILE A 16 -6.74 41.02 -2.09
CA ILE A 16 -7.52 40.27 -3.08
C ILE A 16 -6.64 39.26 -3.85
N LEU A 17 -5.40 39.64 -4.19
CA LEU A 17 -4.46 38.72 -4.83
C LEU A 17 -3.92 37.66 -3.85
N GLY A 18 -3.76 38.00 -2.57
CA GLY A 18 -3.34 37.07 -1.52
C GLY A 18 -4.44 36.09 -1.07
N SER A 19 -5.72 36.43 -1.29
CA SER A 19 -6.85 35.54 -1.00
C SER A 19 -7.12 34.52 -2.11
N PHE A 20 -6.52 34.68 -3.29
CA PHE A 20 -6.42 33.62 -4.29
C PHE A 20 -5.32 32.64 -3.87
N GLN A 21 -5.62 31.82 -2.87
CA GLN A 21 -4.92 30.55 -2.70
C GLN A 21 -5.25 29.70 -3.93
N LEU A 22 -4.41 29.74 -4.95
CA LEU A 22 -4.40 28.76 -6.03
C LEU A 22 -4.02 27.42 -5.39
N GLY A 23 -5.03 26.70 -4.89
CA GLY A 23 -4.87 25.30 -4.56
C GLY A 23 -4.58 24.60 -5.88
N PHE A 24 -3.32 24.22 -6.11
CA PHE A 24 -3.02 23.28 -7.17
C PHE A 24 -3.84 22.02 -6.88
N ALA A 25 -4.74 21.67 -7.80
CA ALA A 25 -5.37 20.37 -7.76
C ALA A 25 -4.25 19.33 -7.72
N VAL A 26 -4.36 18.35 -6.82
CA VAL A 26 -3.54 17.13 -6.91
C VAL A 26 -3.70 16.63 -8.33
N ASP A 27 -2.58 16.41 -9.01
CA ASP A 27 -2.56 15.93 -10.39
C ASP A 27 -3.14 14.50 -10.42
N LEU A 28 -4.46 14.40 -10.59
CA LEU A 28 -5.22 13.15 -10.51
C LEU A 28 -4.82 12.19 -11.64
N ASP A 29 -4.21 12.68 -12.72
CA ASP A 29 -3.78 11.88 -13.87
C ASP A 29 -2.51 11.04 -13.56
N ASN A 30 -1.87 11.31 -12.42
CA ASN A 30 -0.61 10.72 -11.98
C ASN A 30 -0.75 9.96 -10.66
N LEU A 31 -1.90 9.30 -10.44
CA LEU A 31 -2.11 8.45 -9.28
C LEU A 31 -1.81 6.99 -9.60
N THR A 32 -1.26 6.28 -8.61
CA THR A 32 -1.19 4.81 -8.64
C THR A 32 -2.60 4.25 -8.49
N GLU A 33 -3.06 3.47 -9.47
CA GLU A 33 -4.39 2.86 -9.47
C GLU A 33 -4.33 1.40 -9.05
N TYR A 34 -5.31 0.95 -8.26
CA TYR A 34 -5.45 -0.43 -7.80
C TYR A 34 -6.79 -0.99 -8.26
N ASN A 35 -6.73 -2.09 -9.01
CA ASN A 35 -7.89 -2.88 -9.38
C ASN A 35 -7.73 -4.29 -8.81
N MET A 36 -8.78 -4.82 -8.18
CA MET A 36 -8.73 -6.13 -7.53
C MET A 36 -9.95 -6.96 -7.89
N ASN A 37 -9.71 -8.21 -8.24
CA ASN A 37 -10.72 -9.24 -8.36
C ASN A 37 -10.53 -10.26 -7.24
N LEU A 38 -11.50 -10.38 -6.34
CA LEU A 38 -11.38 -11.15 -5.11
C LEU A 38 -12.51 -12.17 -5.00
N LYS A 39 -12.18 -13.37 -4.50
CA LYS A 39 -13.14 -14.41 -4.15
C LYS A 39 -12.87 -14.89 -2.73
N LEU A 40 -13.86 -14.70 -1.85
CA LEU A 40 -13.82 -15.21 -0.48
C LEU A 40 -14.44 -16.61 -0.41
N ASP A 41 -13.65 -17.57 0.05
CA ASP A 41 -14.10 -18.88 0.51
C ASP A 41 -14.33 -18.82 2.02
N THR A 42 -15.60 -18.73 2.40
CA THR A 42 -16.01 -18.58 3.80
C THR A 42 -15.88 -19.86 4.61
N GLU A 43 -15.88 -21.03 3.95
CA GLU A 43 -15.78 -22.33 4.63
C GLU A 43 -14.34 -22.58 5.06
N ASN A 44 -13.37 -22.27 4.18
CA ASN A 44 -11.95 -22.47 4.46
C ASN A 44 -11.25 -21.22 5.03
N HIS A 45 -11.95 -20.09 5.05
CA HIS A 45 -11.43 -18.75 5.38
C HIS A 45 -10.22 -18.37 4.53
N ILE A 46 -10.36 -18.57 3.21
CA ILE A 46 -9.36 -18.25 2.20
C ILE A 46 -9.87 -17.15 1.28
N LEU A 47 -9.05 -16.14 1.01
CA LEU A 47 -9.29 -15.15 -0.03
C LEU A 47 -8.37 -15.45 -1.22
N TYR A 48 -8.96 -15.66 -2.39
CA TYR A 48 -8.22 -15.71 -3.66
C TYR A 48 -8.27 -14.33 -4.29
N GLY A 49 -7.15 -13.83 -4.78
CA GLY A 49 -7.08 -12.48 -5.33
C GLY A 49 -6.17 -12.35 -6.54
N GLU A 50 -6.61 -11.53 -7.49
CA GLU A 50 -5.76 -10.96 -8.52
C GLU A 50 -5.81 -9.43 -8.37
N GLN A 51 -4.67 -8.83 -8.05
CA GLN A 51 -4.50 -7.38 -7.96
C GLN A 51 -3.72 -6.89 -9.18
N MET A 52 -4.25 -5.87 -9.85
CA MET A 52 -3.55 -5.10 -10.88
C MET A 52 -3.28 -3.69 -10.34
N VAL A 53 -2.03 -3.27 -10.43
CA VAL A 53 -1.57 -1.95 -9.99
C VAL A 53 -0.94 -1.22 -11.17
N GLU A 54 -1.50 -0.09 -11.58
CA GLU A 54 -0.80 0.84 -12.47
C GLU A 54 0.10 1.71 -11.60
N ILE A 55 1.41 1.47 -11.66
CA ILE A 55 2.41 2.20 -10.87
C ILE A 55 3.02 3.29 -11.73
N ILE A 56 3.01 4.52 -11.24
CA ILE A 56 3.79 5.63 -11.76
C ILE A 56 5.02 5.89 -10.88
N ASN A 57 6.20 6.04 -11.48
CA ASN A 57 7.37 6.47 -10.73
C ASN A 57 7.29 7.98 -10.43
N SER A 58 6.86 8.34 -9.23
CA SER A 58 6.83 9.72 -8.75
C SER A 58 8.15 10.21 -8.14
N TYR A 59 9.19 9.37 -8.09
CA TYR A 59 10.49 9.74 -7.52
C TYR A 59 11.39 10.40 -8.56
N ASN A 60 12.27 11.30 -8.12
CA ASN A 60 13.29 11.94 -8.99
C ASN A 60 14.48 11.01 -9.32
N SER A 61 14.29 9.71 -9.22
CA SER A 61 15.30 8.68 -9.43
C SER A 61 14.67 7.46 -10.09
N ASP A 62 15.48 6.73 -10.85
CA ASP A 62 15.03 5.50 -11.49
C ASP A 62 14.73 4.41 -10.45
N LEU A 63 13.57 3.77 -10.58
CA LEU A 63 13.22 2.59 -9.80
C LEU A 63 13.76 1.35 -10.51
N LYS A 64 14.42 0.47 -9.77
CA LYS A 64 14.96 -0.80 -10.28
C LYS A 64 14.14 -2.01 -9.84
N GLU A 65 13.29 -1.82 -8.84
CA GLU A 65 12.41 -2.85 -8.30
C GLU A 65 11.12 -2.21 -7.78
N ILE A 66 10.06 -3.00 -7.77
CA ILE A 66 8.80 -2.68 -7.10
C ILE A 66 8.73 -3.53 -5.84
N VAL A 67 8.24 -2.94 -4.75
CA VAL A 67 8.19 -3.59 -3.44
C VAL A 67 6.77 -3.48 -2.89
N PHE A 68 6.20 -4.62 -2.47
CA PHE A 68 4.92 -4.68 -1.78
C PHE A 68 5.10 -5.24 -0.37
N HIS A 69 4.33 -4.69 0.58
CA HIS A 69 4.17 -5.28 1.90
C HIS A 69 3.15 -6.43 1.84
N LEU A 70 3.52 -7.57 2.39
CA LEU A 70 2.70 -8.74 2.55
C LEU A 70 2.15 -8.79 3.98
N TYR A 71 1.32 -7.80 4.31
CA TYR A 71 0.72 -7.65 5.65
C TYR A 71 0.13 -8.94 6.25
N PRO A 72 -0.52 -9.84 5.49
CA PRO A 72 -1.01 -11.11 6.02
C PRO A 72 0.07 -11.98 6.66
N ASP A 73 1.31 -11.97 6.12
CA ASP A 73 2.42 -12.75 6.69
C ASP A 73 2.85 -12.22 8.08
N ALA A 74 2.46 -11.01 8.46
CA ALA A 74 2.69 -10.50 9.82
C ALA A 74 2.02 -11.40 10.88
N TYR A 75 0.98 -12.15 10.50
CA TYR A 75 0.23 -13.05 11.36
C TYR A 75 0.80 -14.49 11.40
N LEU A 76 2.04 -14.71 10.95
CA LEU A 76 2.72 -16.01 11.07
C LEU A 76 3.23 -16.31 12.49
N SER A 77 3.54 -15.27 13.26
CA SER A 77 4.03 -15.39 14.64
C SER A 77 3.56 -14.23 15.51
N TYR A 78 3.67 -14.36 16.84
CA TYR A 78 3.39 -13.26 17.76
C TYR A 78 4.40 -12.11 17.62
N GLU A 79 5.67 -12.42 17.35
CA GLU A 79 6.76 -11.45 17.16
C GLU A 79 6.43 -10.44 16.05
N THR A 80 5.84 -10.90 14.94
CA THR A 80 5.53 -10.03 13.80
C THR A 80 4.10 -9.53 13.78
N LYS A 81 3.21 -10.08 14.61
CA LYS A 81 1.78 -9.75 14.61
C LYS A 81 1.56 -8.30 15.06
N PRO A 82 0.78 -7.49 14.32
CA PRO A 82 0.45 -6.14 14.76
C PRO A 82 -0.44 -6.15 16.01
N ALA A 83 -0.08 -5.37 17.02
CA ALA A 83 -0.87 -5.16 18.23
C ALA A 83 -1.01 -3.68 18.58
N ILE A 84 -2.25 -3.21 18.75
CA ILE A 84 -2.50 -1.86 19.24
C ILE A 84 -2.16 -1.83 20.73
N GLY A 85 -1.16 -1.03 21.11
CA GLY A 85 -0.64 -0.98 22.49
C GLY A 85 0.50 -1.96 22.76
N GLY A 86 0.96 -2.70 21.74
CA GLY A 86 2.02 -3.69 21.87
C GLY A 86 1.57 -4.95 22.62
N PHE A 87 2.48 -5.91 22.69
CA PHE A 87 2.34 -7.05 23.57
C PHE A 87 3.21 -6.88 24.81
N TYR A 88 2.71 -7.30 25.95
CA TYR A 88 3.47 -7.34 27.20
C TYR A 88 3.71 -8.81 27.57
N PHE A 89 4.89 -9.31 27.24
CA PHE A 89 5.33 -10.66 27.60
C PHE A 89 6.56 -10.58 28.50
N MET A 90 6.78 -11.60 29.33
CA MET A 90 8.08 -11.81 29.96
C MET A 90 9.05 -12.36 28.90
N ASP A 91 10.32 -11.95 28.94
CA ASP A 91 11.33 -12.43 27.99
C ASP A 91 11.36 -13.97 27.96
N GLY A 92 11.16 -14.54 26.77
CA GLY A 92 11.12 -16.00 26.57
C GLY A 92 9.76 -16.67 26.75
N GLU A 93 8.71 -15.91 27.09
CA GLU A 93 7.32 -16.41 27.24
C GLU A 93 6.39 -15.96 26.11
N GLU A 94 6.93 -15.66 24.92
CA GLU A 94 6.08 -15.35 23.77
C GLU A 94 5.16 -16.52 23.45
N PRO A 95 3.83 -16.30 23.44
CA PRO A 95 2.89 -17.36 23.10
C PRO A 95 3.14 -17.82 21.67
N LYS A 96 2.81 -19.09 21.40
CA LYS A 96 2.77 -19.61 20.04
C LYS A 96 1.36 -19.46 19.50
N LEU A 97 1.25 -19.13 18.20
CA LEU A 97 -0.03 -19.16 17.51
C LEU A 97 -0.35 -20.61 17.14
N GLU A 98 -1.58 -21.03 17.45
CA GLU A 98 -2.17 -22.23 16.87
C GLU A 98 -2.35 -22.04 15.35
N GLU A 99 -2.48 -23.13 14.59
CA GLU A 99 -2.54 -23.06 13.13
C GLU A 99 -3.73 -22.23 12.63
N GLU A 100 -4.88 -22.27 13.32
CA GLU A 100 -6.06 -21.48 12.98
C GLU A 100 -5.86 -19.99 13.23
N GLN A 101 -4.94 -19.62 14.14
CA GLN A 101 -4.61 -18.23 14.46
C GLN A 101 -3.55 -17.64 13.53
N LYS A 102 -2.95 -18.47 12.66
CA LYS A 102 -1.95 -18.02 11.68
C LYS A 102 -2.62 -17.49 10.42
N GLY A 103 -2.22 -16.28 10.04
CA GLY A 103 -2.55 -15.66 8.77
C GLY A 103 -1.32 -15.62 7.87
N TYR A 104 -1.52 -15.77 6.56
CA TYR A 104 -0.43 -15.69 5.59
C TYR A 104 -0.96 -15.38 4.19
N ILE A 105 -0.04 -15.00 3.30
CA ILE A 105 -0.32 -14.81 1.87
C ILE A 105 0.68 -15.59 1.02
N GLU A 106 0.17 -16.42 0.12
CA GLU A 106 0.93 -17.14 -0.90
C GLU A 106 0.85 -16.36 -2.20
N ILE A 107 2.01 -16.02 -2.78
CA ILE A 107 2.07 -15.37 -4.09
C ILE A 107 2.16 -16.48 -5.14
N GLU A 108 1.19 -16.51 -6.05
CA GLU A 108 1.07 -17.53 -7.09
C GLU A 108 1.79 -17.11 -8.36
N ALA A 109 1.68 -15.83 -8.76
CA ALA A 109 2.37 -15.29 -9.91
C ALA A 109 2.47 -13.76 -9.85
N VAL A 110 3.50 -13.21 -10.49
CA VAL A 110 3.67 -11.77 -10.70
C VAL A 110 3.91 -11.51 -12.18
N HIS A 111 3.24 -10.51 -12.75
CA HIS A 111 3.47 -10.07 -14.13
C HIS A 111 3.73 -8.57 -14.19
N ILE A 112 4.63 -8.14 -15.08
CA ILE A 112 4.85 -6.75 -15.47
C ILE A 112 4.47 -6.63 -16.94
N ASP A 113 3.53 -5.74 -17.27
CA ASP A 113 3.05 -5.48 -18.64
C ASP A 113 2.72 -6.77 -19.42
N ASN A 114 2.01 -7.69 -18.75
CA ASN A 114 1.61 -9.04 -19.22
C ASN A 114 2.72 -10.10 -19.33
N ASN A 115 3.97 -9.79 -18.99
CA ASN A 115 5.05 -10.77 -18.96
C ASN A 115 5.26 -11.28 -17.53
N GLU A 116 5.34 -12.58 -17.37
CA GLU A 116 5.68 -13.20 -16.08
C GLU A 116 7.04 -12.68 -15.58
N SER A 117 7.08 -12.27 -14.32
CA SER A 117 8.22 -11.62 -13.70
C SER A 117 8.72 -12.43 -12.51
N LYS A 118 10.04 -12.50 -12.37
CA LYS A 118 10.64 -13.10 -11.17
C LYS A 118 10.38 -12.20 -9.97
N TYR A 119 10.28 -12.82 -8.79
CA TYR A 119 10.13 -12.11 -7.52
C TYR A 119 10.83 -12.85 -6.39
N THR A 120 11.11 -12.13 -5.31
CA THR A 120 11.50 -12.73 -4.03
C THR A 120 10.48 -12.38 -2.96
N LYS A 121 10.19 -13.34 -2.08
CA LYS A 121 9.29 -13.18 -0.94
C LYS A 121 10.08 -13.49 0.34
N GLU A 122 10.36 -12.47 1.14
CA GLU A 122 11.09 -12.61 2.39
C GLU A 122 10.61 -11.57 3.40
N ASN A 123 10.53 -11.94 4.69
CA ASN A 123 10.25 -11.00 5.79
C ASN A 123 9.03 -10.09 5.54
N GLN A 124 7.91 -10.66 5.09
CA GLN A 124 6.66 -9.93 4.79
C GLN A 124 6.80 -8.92 3.63
N ILE A 125 7.79 -9.09 2.76
CA ILE A 125 8.04 -8.23 1.60
C ILE A 125 8.07 -9.07 0.32
N LEU A 126 7.37 -8.57 -0.70
CA LEU A 126 7.48 -9.03 -2.07
C LEU A 126 8.33 -8.04 -2.86
N LYS A 127 9.47 -8.47 -3.40
CA LYS A 127 10.32 -7.66 -4.29
C LYS A 127 10.23 -8.17 -5.71
N VAL A 128 10.01 -7.25 -6.64
CA VAL A 128 9.86 -7.53 -8.07
C VAL A 128 10.90 -6.70 -8.83
N PRO A 129 12.07 -7.27 -9.18
CA PRO A 129 13.06 -6.57 -9.99
C PRO A 129 12.51 -6.23 -11.38
N LEU A 130 12.84 -5.04 -11.86
CA LEU A 130 12.48 -4.57 -13.21
C LEU A 130 13.60 -4.89 -14.19
N GLU A 131 13.25 -5.42 -15.37
CA GLU A 131 14.22 -5.66 -16.44
C GLU A 131 14.87 -4.37 -16.95
N LYS A 132 14.11 -3.28 -16.93
CA LYS A 132 14.56 -1.93 -17.27
C LYS A 132 14.16 -0.99 -16.13
N PRO A 133 15.06 -0.08 -15.69
CA PRO A 133 14.70 0.90 -14.68
C PRO A 133 13.52 1.75 -15.13
N LEU A 134 12.53 1.94 -14.24
CA LEU A 134 11.38 2.80 -14.46
C LEU A 134 11.77 4.23 -14.14
N LYS A 135 11.75 5.12 -15.13
CA LYS A 135 12.17 6.53 -14.97
C LYS A 135 11.03 7.38 -14.38
N ASN A 136 11.37 8.56 -13.88
CA ASN A 136 10.38 9.51 -13.38
C ASN A 136 9.27 9.76 -14.40
N GLY A 137 8.01 9.63 -13.96
CA GLY A 137 6.80 9.79 -14.77
C GLY A 137 6.44 8.60 -15.65
N GLU A 138 7.29 7.59 -15.78
CA GLU A 138 6.94 6.35 -16.50
C GLU A 138 5.98 5.49 -15.67
N LYS A 139 5.16 4.71 -16.39
CA LYS A 139 4.14 3.83 -15.83
C LYS A 139 4.40 2.36 -16.21
N ILE A 140 4.02 1.46 -15.32
CA ILE A 140 3.97 0.00 -15.56
C ILE A 140 2.72 -0.59 -14.94
N ASN A 141 2.24 -1.70 -15.51
CA ASN A 141 1.18 -2.50 -14.90
C ASN A 141 1.77 -3.71 -14.20
N VAL A 142 1.56 -3.80 -12.88
CA VAL A 142 1.98 -4.94 -12.06
C VAL A 142 0.76 -5.76 -11.66
N LYS A 143 0.72 -7.02 -12.09
CA LYS A 143 -0.33 -7.97 -11.71
C LYS A 143 0.21 -8.98 -10.70
N VAL A 144 -0.46 -9.14 -9.57
CA VAL A 144 -0.11 -10.10 -8.52
C VAL A 144 -1.31 -11.02 -8.27
N ALA A 145 -1.13 -12.31 -8.54
CA ALA A 145 -2.07 -13.36 -8.17
C ALA A 145 -1.64 -13.97 -6.83
N PHE A 146 -2.59 -14.12 -5.91
CA PHE A 146 -2.31 -14.59 -4.56
C PHE A 146 -3.47 -15.34 -3.92
N LYS A 147 -3.12 -16.15 -2.93
CA LYS A 147 -4.03 -16.82 -2.01
C LYS A 147 -3.71 -16.38 -0.59
N LEU A 148 -4.72 -16.02 0.19
CA LEU A 148 -4.58 -15.45 1.53
C LEU A 148 -5.39 -16.28 2.53
N LYS A 149 -4.76 -16.66 3.66
CA LYS A 149 -5.43 -17.28 4.80
C LYS A 149 -5.83 -16.21 5.81
N ILE A 150 -7.12 -16.12 6.09
CA ILE A 150 -7.68 -15.26 7.15
C ILE A 150 -7.58 -16.03 8.47
N PRO A 151 -6.87 -15.49 9.49
CA PRO A 151 -6.72 -16.13 10.79
C PRO A 151 -7.96 -15.97 11.67
N THR A 152 -8.14 -16.87 12.63
CA THR A 152 -9.12 -16.71 13.72
C THR A 152 -8.57 -15.80 14.82
N GLY A 153 -9.38 -14.87 15.32
CA GLY A 153 -9.00 -13.94 16.38
C GLY A 153 -9.89 -12.69 16.43
N SER A 154 -9.42 -11.64 17.08
CA SER A 154 -10.22 -10.43 17.35
C SER A 154 -9.66 -9.13 16.75
N ASP A 155 -8.52 -9.19 16.07
CA ASP A 155 -7.95 -8.01 15.38
C ASP A 155 -8.54 -7.84 13.97
N ARG A 156 -8.30 -6.68 13.33
CA ARG A 156 -8.91 -6.27 12.05
C ARG A 156 -8.82 -7.27 10.90
N PHE A 157 -7.76 -8.08 10.85
CA PHE A 157 -7.55 -9.08 9.79
C PHE A 157 -8.19 -10.45 10.11
N HIS A 158 -8.72 -10.64 11.31
CA HIS A 158 -9.26 -11.94 11.71
C HIS A 158 -10.72 -12.13 11.33
N HIS A 159 -11.12 -13.40 11.28
CA HIS A 159 -12.51 -13.80 11.47
C HIS A 159 -12.73 -14.32 12.89
N MET A 160 -13.99 -14.34 13.34
CA MET A 160 -14.40 -14.99 14.57
C MET A 160 -15.23 -16.22 14.21
N ASN A 161 -14.99 -17.34 14.89
CA ASN A 161 -15.87 -18.49 14.79
C ASN A 161 -17.15 -18.16 15.58
N GLU A 162 -18.31 -18.24 14.93
CA GLU A 162 -19.62 -18.21 15.59
C GLU A 162 -19.93 -19.56 16.27
#